data_AF-A0A545AKB6-F1
#
_entry.id   AF-A0A545AKB6-F1
#
_cell.length_a   1.000
_cell.length_b   1.000
_cell.length_c   1.000
_cell.angle_alpha   90.00
_cell.angle_beta   90.00
_cell.angle_gamma   90.00
#
_symmetry.space_group_name_H-M   'P 1'
#
loop_
_entity.id
_entity.type
_entity.pdbx_description
1 polymer ?
#
loop_
_entity_poly.entity_id
_entity_poly.type
_entity_poly.pdbx_seq_one_letter_code
_entity_poly.pdbx_strand_id
1 'polypeptide(L)'
;MTLWQIRTVVDDEPGRLAALASSLADLSVNILSVQVHPVVAGAVDDFVADAPASLTAEDLTAAVAAGGGRRAVVRPADVHGLADPPTRALQLAARLVRDPECLPLAMSELLDGSAVQWKPAPGGGGDLELRDPRGGSLHIVRMDGRLTPSEAARAHALADLAMVLSAPEADAVRWRRPEAADLGAIAAMHDRCSDSSRYRRYNSGMARPSARQLAKLINPRLGVSLVGVAPDGQIVALGNLMWCTDEATPAELGLLVEDAWQAHGLGTALTRRLLAAAADSECEQVHAVVRPDNQPMLRLLAGLGLPLHRAWDDGMLTVTVDLMDLARL
;
A
#
# COMPACT_ATOMS: atom_id res chain seq x y z
N MET A 1 23.58 36.98 4.52
CA MET A 1 23.44 35.61 4.02
C MET A 1 22.10 35.12 4.47
N THR A 2 21.26 34.80 3.51
CA THR A 2 19.85 34.44 3.69
C THR A 2 19.60 33.21 2.84
N LEU A 3 19.02 32.17 3.44
CA LEU A 3 18.70 30.93 2.73
C LEU A 3 17.40 31.08 1.96
N TRP A 4 17.38 30.57 0.74
CA TRP A 4 16.25 30.58 -0.16
C TRP A 4 16.00 29.20 -0.73
N GLN A 5 14.73 28.83 -0.83
CA GLN A 5 14.28 27.73 -1.66
C GLN A 5 13.84 28.30 -3.01
N ILE A 6 14.37 27.77 -4.10
CA ILE A 6 14.05 28.19 -5.45
C ILE A 6 13.57 26.95 -6.21
N ARG A 7 12.33 26.96 -6.67
CA ARG A 7 11.76 25.90 -7.51
C ARG A 7 11.49 26.46 -8.90
N THR A 8 11.92 25.80 -9.96
CA THR A 8 11.67 26.27 -11.33
C THR A 8 11.60 25.12 -12.32
N VAL A 9 10.88 25.33 -13.43
CA VAL A 9 10.88 24.40 -14.57
C VAL A 9 11.99 24.81 -15.53
N VAL A 10 12.86 23.87 -15.87
CA VAL A 10 13.95 24.04 -16.84
C VAL A 10 13.74 23.03 -17.97
N ASP A 11 14.07 23.40 -19.20
CA ASP A 11 14.03 22.44 -20.31
C ASP A 11 15.08 21.34 -20.08
N ASP A 12 14.72 20.09 -20.33
CA ASP A 12 15.60 18.92 -20.12
C ASP A 12 16.57 18.75 -21.31
N GLU A 13 17.46 19.73 -21.46
CA GLU A 13 18.50 19.77 -22.50
C GLU A 13 19.88 20.01 -21.87
N PRO A 14 20.96 19.45 -22.45
CA PRO A 14 22.32 19.69 -21.97
C PRO A 14 22.65 21.19 -21.87
N GLY A 15 23.18 21.60 -20.71
CA GLY A 15 23.65 22.97 -20.47
C GLY A 15 22.60 23.93 -19.90
N ARG A 16 21.31 23.57 -19.84
CA ARG A 16 20.26 24.45 -19.29
C ARG A 16 20.44 24.73 -17.80
N LEU A 17 20.72 23.69 -17.02
CA LEU A 17 21.04 23.84 -15.60
C LEU A 17 22.32 24.68 -15.37
N ALA A 18 23.30 24.56 -16.28
CA ALA A 18 24.52 25.36 -16.20
C ALA A 18 24.28 26.85 -16.48
N ALA A 19 23.42 27.16 -17.45
CA ALA A 19 22.99 28.54 -17.72
C ALA A 19 22.24 29.15 -16.51
N LEU A 20 21.35 28.38 -15.90
CA LEU A 20 20.64 28.79 -14.67
C LEU A 20 21.60 29.04 -13.50
N ALA A 21 22.52 28.10 -13.25
CA ALA A 21 23.53 28.25 -12.20
C ALA A 21 24.44 29.46 -12.46
N SER A 22 24.78 29.74 -13.71
CA SER A 22 25.61 30.90 -14.08
C SER A 22 24.87 32.21 -13.81
N SER A 23 23.59 32.31 -14.15
CA SER A 23 22.78 33.51 -13.89
C SER A 23 22.61 33.79 -12.38
N LEU A 24 22.56 32.75 -11.54
CA LEU A 24 22.54 32.91 -10.09
C LEU A 24 23.92 33.33 -9.56
N ALA A 25 25.00 32.78 -10.12
CA ALA A 25 26.37 33.11 -9.75
C ALA A 25 26.71 34.59 -10.03
N ASP A 26 26.16 35.19 -11.08
CA ASP A 26 26.31 36.63 -11.38
C ASP A 26 25.79 37.54 -10.25
N LEU A 27 24.85 37.05 -9.44
CA LEU A 27 24.33 37.72 -8.24
C LEU A 27 25.04 37.28 -6.94
N SER A 28 26.14 36.52 -7.04
CA SER A 28 26.84 35.92 -5.90
C SER A 28 25.95 34.98 -5.07
N VAL A 29 24.99 34.32 -5.72
CA VAL A 29 24.14 33.29 -5.08
C VAL A 29 24.86 31.95 -5.12
N ASN A 30 25.00 31.31 -3.96
CA ASN A 30 25.65 30.01 -3.81
C ASN A 30 24.60 28.89 -3.70
N ILE A 31 24.60 27.93 -4.64
CA ILE A 31 23.70 26.78 -4.59
C ILE A 31 24.27 25.74 -3.62
N LEU A 32 23.53 25.45 -2.55
CA LEU A 32 23.92 24.52 -1.49
C LEU A 32 23.40 23.10 -1.73
N SER A 33 22.25 22.97 -2.36
CA SER A 33 21.69 21.67 -2.78
C SER A 33 20.84 21.83 -4.04
N VAL A 34 20.75 20.74 -4.81
CA VAL A 34 19.90 20.66 -6.00
C VAL A 34 19.18 19.31 -6.03
N GLN A 35 17.88 19.35 -6.30
CA GLN A 35 17.09 18.18 -6.66
C GLN A 35 16.47 18.40 -8.03
N VAL A 36 16.60 17.40 -8.90
CA VAL A 36 16.06 17.44 -10.25
C VAL A 36 14.94 16.41 -10.33
N HIS A 37 13.75 16.86 -10.75
CA HIS A 37 12.58 16.01 -10.91
C HIS A 37 12.12 16.00 -12.37
N PRO A 38 12.36 14.91 -13.12
CA PRO A 38 11.91 14.79 -14.50
C PRO A 38 10.39 14.88 -14.62
N VAL A 39 9.89 15.69 -15.56
CA VAL A 39 8.47 15.86 -15.88
C VAL A 39 8.26 15.90 -17.40
N VAL A 40 7.02 15.74 -17.87
CA VAL A 40 6.74 15.71 -19.32
C VAL A 40 7.16 17.01 -20.04
N ALA A 41 7.19 18.14 -19.33
CA ALA A 41 7.52 19.47 -19.86
C ALA A 41 8.95 19.94 -19.52
N GLY A 42 9.88 19.02 -19.23
CA GLY A 42 11.27 19.32 -18.87
C GLY A 42 11.65 18.71 -17.52
N ALA A 43 12.39 19.45 -16.72
CA ALA A 43 12.71 19.09 -15.35
C ALA A 43 12.21 20.18 -14.38
N VAL A 44 11.71 19.77 -13.23
CA VAL A 44 11.50 20.69 -12.10
C VAL A 44 12.75 20.62 -11.24
N ASP A 45 13.49 21.71 -11.20
CA ASP A 45 14.67 21.85 -10.38
C ASP A 45 14.32 22.58 -9.08
N ASP A 46 14.76 22.03 -7.96
CA ASP A 46 14.52 22.54 -6.62
C ASP A 46 15.86 22.77 -5.92
N PHE A 47 16.17 24.04 -5.65
CA PHE A 47 17.45 24.51 -5.11
C PHE A 47 17.28 25.03 -3.69
N VAL A 48 18.25 24.72 -2.83
CA VAL A 48 18.53 25.56 -1.67
C VAL A 48 19.75 26.40 -1.98
N ALA A 49 19.63 27.71 -1.82
CA ALA A 49 20.69 28.65 -2.11
C ALA A 49 20.92 29.63 -0.96
N ASP A 50 22.18 30.01 -0.74
CA ASP A 50 22.56 31.15 0.10
C ASP A 50 22.79 32.38 -0.78
N ALA A 51 22.13 33.47 -0.42
CA ALA A 51 22.19 34.73 -1.15
C ALA A 51 22.63 35.90 -0.26
N PRO A 52 23.28 36.92 -0.83
CA PRO A 52 23.50 38.20 -0.14
C PRO A 52 22.20 38.75 0.47
N ALA A 53 22.29 39.31 1.68
CA ALA A 53 21.10 39.78 2.42
C ALA A 53 20.37 40.96 1.74
N SER A 54 21.02 41.60 0.77
CA SER A 54 20.43 42.68 -0.05
C SER A 54 19.52 42.17 -1.16
N LEU A 55 19.60 40.88 -1.54
CA LEU A 55 18.77 40.33 -2.60
C LEU A 55 17.38 39.97 -2.09
N THR A 56 16.37 40.25 -2.91
CA THR A 56 14.97 39.95 -2.67
C THR A 56 14.52 38.71 -3.45
N ALA A 57 13.33 38.20 -3.13
CA ALA A 57 12.70 37.12 -3.90
C ALA A 57 12.48 37.51 -5.38
N GLU A 58 12.24 38.80 -5.67
CA GLU A 58 12.04 39.32 -7.02
C GLU A 58 13.35 39.29 -7.82
N ASP A 59 14.47 39.69 -7.21
CA ASP A 59 15.80 39.63 -7.84
C ASP A 59 16.18 38.19 -8.22
N LEU A 60 15.94 37.25 -7.30
CA LEU A 60 16.19 35.83 -7.53
C LEU A 60 15.25 35.26 -8.61
N THR A 61 13.98 35.66 -8.62
CA THR A 61 13.02 35.25 -9.65
C THR A 61 13.46 35.75 -11.03
N ALA A 62 13.91 37.01 -11.11
CA ALA A 62 14.42 37.59 -12.35
C ALA A 62 15.69 36.89 -12.84
N ALA A 63 16.62 36.56 -11.94
CA ALA A 63 17.82 35.78 -12.28
C ALA A 63 17.46 34.37 -12.78
N VAL A 64 16.53 33.69 -12.13
CA VAL A 64 16.06 32.37 -12.59
C VAL A 64 15.47 32.47 -13.99
N ALA A 65 14.67 33.49 -14.28
CA ALA A 65 14.10 33.71 -15.60
C ALA A 65 15.18 34.01 -16.66
N ALA A 66 16.18 34.83 -16.33
CA ALA A 66 17.32 35.12 -17.21
C ALA A 66 18.16 33.85 -17.52
N GLY A 67 18.26 32.95 -16.55
CA GLY A 67 18.86 31.62 -16.69
C GLY A 67 18.03 30.59 -17.47
N GLY A 68 16.84 30.97 -17.96
CA GLY A 68 15.94 30.10 -18.73
C GLY A 68 14.95 29.29 -17.88
N GLY A 69 14.88 29.54 -16.57
CA GLY A 69 13.87 28.97 -15.70
C GLY A 69 12.48 29.55 -15.95
N ARG A 70 11.45 28.72 -15.84
CA ARG A 70 10.04 29.09 -16.02
C ARG A 70 9.24 28.72 -14.79
N ARG A 71 8.19 29.50 -14.49
CA ARG A 71 7.30 29.27 -13.34
C ARG A 71 8.09 29.18 -12.02
N ALA A 72 9.07 30.05 -11.87
CA ALA A 72 9.91 30.10 -10.69
C ALA A 72 9.08 30.47 -9.45
N VAL A 73 9.26 29.72 -8.37
CA VAL A 73 8.75 30.05 -7.04
C VAL A 73 9.94 30.17 -6.12
N VAL A 74 10.08 31.34 -5.50
CA VAL A 74 11.17 31.67 -4.59
C VAL A 74 10.58 31.96 -3.21
N ARG A 75 11.05 31.24 -2.19
CA ARG A 75 10.62 31.43 -0.80
C ARG A 75 11.81 31.38 0.17
N PRO A 76 11.73 32.01 1.34
CA PRO A 76 12.74 31.81 2.38
C PRO A 76 12.88 30.33 2.74
N ALA A 77 14.12 29.89 2.98
CA ALA A 77 14.43 28.56 3.48
C ALA A 77 15.08 28.65 4.87
N ASP A 78 15.10 27.53 5.58
CA ASP A 78 15.83 27.37 6.83
C ASP A 78 16.90 26.27 6.69
N VAL A 79 17.62 26.01 7.78
CA VAL A 79 18.68 24.99 7.82
C VAL A 79 18.16 23.56 7.60
N HIS A 80 16.86 23.29 7.80
CA HIS A 80 16.27 21.98 7.53
C HIS A 80 16.16 21.70 6.03
N GLY A 81 16.08 22.74 5.19
CA GLY A 81 16.17 22.61 3.73
C GLY A 81 17.51 22.03 3.25
N LEU A 82 18.57 22.15 4.05
CA LEU A 82 19.90 21.59 3.75
C LEU A 82 20.02 20.09 4.06
N ALA A 83 19.01 19.50 4.70
CA ALA A 83 19.04 18.08 5.01
C ALA A 83 18.99 17.24 3.74
N ASP A 84 19.88 16.26 3.66
CA ASP A 84 19.89 15.26 2.59
C ASP A 84 18.53 14.53 2.52
N PRO A 85 17.81 14.53 1.38
CA PRO A 85 16.46 13.99 1.29
C PRO A 85 16.35 12.49 1.60
N PRO A 86 17.25 11.61 1.11
CA PRO A 86 17.29 10.21 1.55
C PRO A 86 17.43 10.06 3.06
N THR A 87 18.35 10.80 3.68
CA THR A 87 18.56 10.78 5.14
C THR A 87 17.30 11.21 5.89
N ARG A 88 16.65 12.29 5.45
CA ARG A 88 15.39 12.78 6.03
C ARG A 88 14.28 11.74 5.89
N ALA A 89 14.14 11.11 4.73
CA ALA A 89 13.14 10.07 4.51
C ALA A 89 13.33 8.87 5.46
N LEU A 90 14.58 8.43 5.68
CA LEU A 90 14.89 7.36 6.64
C LEU A 90 14.60 7.76 8.09
N GLN A 91 14.88 9.00 8.47
CA GLN A 91 14.54 9.52 9.80
C GLN A 91 13.02 9.57 10.02
N LEU A 92 12.26 10.01 9.02
CA LEU A 92 10.79 10.02 9.06
C LEU A 92 10.21 8.60 9.14
N ALA A 93 10.75 7.66 8.37
CA ALA A 93 10.39 6.24 8.47
C ALA A 93 10.66 5.68 9.88
N ALA A 94 11.84 5.96 10.44
CA ALA A 94 12.19 5.52 11.79
C ALA A 94 11.29 6.16 12.87
N ARG A 95 10.82 7.39 12.66
CA ARG A 95 9.85 8.05 13.53
C ARG A 95 8.48 7.38 13.45
N LEU A 96 8.02 7.06 12.25
CA LEU A 96 6.76 6.37 12.00
C LEU A 96 6.71 4.97 12.64
N VAL A 97 7.85 4.26 12.66
CA VAL A 97 7.97 2.97 13.39
C VAL A 97 7.71 3.13 14.89
N ARG A 98 8.08 4.26 15.48
CA ARG A 98 7.90 4.54 16.91
C ARG A 98 6.52 5.11 17.22
N ASP A 99 5.96 5.84 16.28
CA ASP A 99 4.67 6.52 16.40
C ASP A 99 3.93 6.52 15.05
N PRO A 100 3.13 5.49 14.74
CA PRO A 100 2.37 5.41 13.49
C PRO A 100 1.38 6.58 13.31
N GLU A 101 0.93 7.21 14.40
CA GLU A 101 -0.01 8.33 14.37
C GLU A 101 0.60 9.60 13.76
N CYS A 102 1.93 9.68 13.69
CA CYS A 102 2.64 10.84 13.16
C CYS A 102 2.62 10.94 11.62
N LEU A 103 1.93 10.03 10.91
CA LEU A 103 1.90 9.99 9.44
C LEU A 103 1.58 11.36 8.79
N PRO A 104 0.55 12.13 9.20
CA PRO A 104 0.25 13.41 8.56
C PRO A 104 1.39 14.43 8.71
N LEU A 105 2.00 14.49 9.89
CA LEU A 105 3.15 15.36 10.18
C LEU A 105 4.38 14.91 9.38
N ALA A 106 4.67 13.61 9.38
CA ALA A 106 5.77 13.04 8.61
C ALA A 106 5.59 13.27 7.10
N MET A 107 4.35 13.21 6.59
CA MET A 107 4.03 13.52 5.19
C MET A 107 4.27 14.99 4.86
N SER A 108 3.85 15.91 5.74
CA SER A 108 4.07 17.35 5.55
C SER A 108 5.56 17.70 5.56
N GLU A 109 6.36 17.03 6.39
CA GLU A 109 7.81 17.18 6.40
C GLU A 109 8.48 16.55 5.17
N LEU A 110 8.04 15.36 4.75
CA LEU A 110 8.58 14.68 3.56
C LEU A 110 8.36 15.49 2.27
N LEU A 111 7.21 16.17 2.19
CA LEU A 111 6.75 16.94 1.04
C LEU A 111 6.76 18.43 1.34
N ASP A 112 7.92 18.96 1.73
CA ASP A 112 8.07 20.38 2.06
C ASP A 112 7.40 21.30 1.01
N GLY A 113 6.68 22.32 1.49
CA GLY A 113 5.82 23.18 0.68
C GLY A 113 4.45 22.59 0.31
N SER A 114 4.05 21.46 0.90
CA SER A 114 2.71 20.87 0.72
C SER A 114 1.87 20.97 2.00
N ALA A 115 0.58 21.28 1.87
CA ALA A 115 -0.37 21.06 2.95
C ALA A 115 -0.88 19.63 2.91
N VAL A 116 -0.91 19.01 4.09
CA VAL A 116 -1.47 17.68 4.30
C VAL A 116 -2.67 17.83 5.22
N GLN A 117 -3.85 17.41 4.75
CA GLN A 117 -5.10 17.44 5.51
C GLN A 117 -5.67 16.04 5.62
N TRP A 118 -5.95 15.60 6.83
CA TRP A 118 -6.71 14.36 7.04
C TRP A 118 -8.21 14.64 6.92
N LYS A 119 -8.95 13.74 6.25
CA LYS A 119 -10.41 13.76 6.15
C LYS A 119 -11.00 12.39 6.50
N PRO A 120 -12.17 12.34 7.15
CA PRO A 120 -12.78 11.08 7.59
C PRO A 120 -13.36 10.22 6.45
N ALA A 121 -13.62 10.81 5.28
CA ALA A 121 -14.15 10.10 4.12
C ALA A 121 -13.36 10.48 2.87
N PRO A 122 -13.14 9.53 1.94
CA PRO A 122 -12.54 9.83 0.67
C PRO A 122 -13.44 10.83 -0.07
N GLY A 123 -12.81 11.84 -0.64
CA GLY A 123 -13.52 13.00 -1.16
C GLY A 123 -12.59 13.71 -2.11
N GLY A 124 -12.64 13.28 -3.38
CA GLY A 124 -11.72 13.71 -4.42
C GLY A 124 -11.39 15.19 -4.34
N GLY A 125 -10.10 15.50 -4.35
CA GLY A 125 -9.57 16.84 -4.20
C GLY A 125 -8.13 16.83 -3.70
N GLY A 126 -7.34 17.78 -4.20
CA GLY A 126 -5.90 17.87 -4.01
C GLY A 126 -5.10 17.24 -5.15
N ASP A 127 -3.77 17.36 -5.08
CA ASP A 127 -2.87 16.77 -6.07
C ASP A 127 -2.73 15.26 -5.88
N LEU A 128 -2.88 14.80 -4.62
CA LEU A 128 -2.78 13.40 -4.24
C LEU A 128 -3.68 13.08 -3.05
N GLU A 129 -4.36 11.94 -3.10
CA GLU A 129 -5.17 11.39 -2.02
C GLU A 129 -4.62 10.01 -1.64
N LEU A 130 -4.28 9.83 -0.36
CA LEU A 130 -3.73 8.59 0.20
C LEU A 130 -4.62 8.08 1.33
N ARG A 131 -4.66 6.76 1.54
CA ARG A 131 -5.38 6.18 2.69
C ARG A 131 -4.56 6.37 3.97
N ASP A 132 -5.25 6.65 5.07
CA ASP A 132 -4.66 6.64 6.41
C ASP A 132 -4.99 5.30 7.10
N PRO A 133 -4.02 4.60 7.72
CA PRO A 133 -4.28 3.33 8.40
C PRO A 133 -5.35 3.41 9.51
N ARG A 134 -5.59 4.60 10.07
CA ARG A 134 -6.59 4.84 11.12
C ARG A 134 -8.01 5.02 10.57
N GLY A 135 -8.16 4.94 9.24
CA GLY A 135 -9.38 5.30 8.53
C GLY A 135 -9.34 6.73 8.00
N GLY A 136 -10.14 6.98 6.96
CA GLY A 136 -10.13 8.24 6.22
C GLY A 136 -9.02 8.33 5.17
N SER A 137 -8.71 9.56 4.78
CA SER A 137 -7.77 9.88 3.70
C SER A 137 -6.93 11.12 4.02
N LEU A 138 -5.66 11.08 3.61
CA LEU A 138 -4.77 12.23 3.57
C LEU A 138 -4.88 12.89 2.20
N HIS A 139 -5.28 14.17 2.20
CA HIS A 139 -5.33 15.03 1.03
C HIS A 139 -4.10 15.92 1.02
N ILE A 140 -3.32 15.82 -0.04
CA ILE A 140 -2.06 16.53 -0.20
C ILE A 140 -2.22 17.55 -1.31
N VAL A 141 -1.94 18.81 -1.01
CA VAL A 141 -1.98 19.93 -1.94
C VAL A 141 -0.63 20.60 -1.92
N ARG A 142 0.02 20.71 -3.09
CA ARG A 142 1.26 21.46 -3.22
C ARG A 142 0.96 22.95 -3.34
N MET A 143 1.67 23.79 -2.58
CA MET A 143 1.39 25.24 -2.53
C MET A 143 2.09 26.04 -3.64
N ASP A 144 3.18 25.51 -4.19
CA ASP A 144 4.03 26.15 -5.19
C ASP A 144 3.87 25.54 -6.60
N GLY A 145 2.84 24.75 -6.85
CA GLY A 145 2.60 24.11 -8.15
C GLY A 145 1.85 22.79 -8.04
N ARG A 146 2.30 21.80 -8.80
CA ARG A 146 1.78 20.42 -8.75
C ARG A 146 2.85 19.48 -8.22
N LEU A 147 2.45 18.44 -7.49
CA LEU A 147 3.36 17.37 -7.10
C LEU A 147 4.05 16.76 -8.33
N THR A 148 5.37 16.56 -8.22
CA THR A 148 6.12 15.81 -9.22
C THR A 148 5.85 14.30 -9.05
N PRO A 149 6.08 13.47 -10.09
CA PRO A 149 5.94 12.02 -9.97
C PRO A 149 6.82 11.44 -8.84
N SER A 150 8.03 11.97 -8.66
CA SER A 150 8.95 11.54 -7.59
C SER A 150 8.42 11.88 -6.21
N GLU A 151 7.77 13.03 -6.04
CA GLU A 151 7.15 13.42 -4.76
C GLU A 151 5.96 12.54 -4.43
N ALA A 152 5.06 12.33 -5.41
CA ALA A 152 3.94 11.42 -5.25
C ALA A 152 4.42 10.00 -4.91
N ALA A 153 5.50 9.52 -5.54
CA ALA A 153 6.07 8.20 -5.23
C ALA A 153 6.60 8.12 -3.79
N ARG A 154 7.31 9.14 -3.31
CA ARG A 154 7.75 9.19 -1.90
C ARG A 154 6.58 9.19 -0.92
N ALA A 155 5.52 9.93 -1.24
CA ALA A 155 4.30 10.00 -0.43
C ALA A 155 3.62 8.63 -0.32
N HIS A 156 3.44 7.93 -1.45
CA HIS A 156 2.91 6.56 -1.46
C HIS A 156 3.79 5.62 -0.64
N ALA A 157 5.12 5.66 -0.82
CA ALA A 157 6.03 4.79 -0.08
C ALA A 157 5.93 4.97 1.45
N LEU A 158 5.80 6.21 1.92
CA LEU A 158 5.63 6.49 3.35
C LEU A 158 4.25 6.03 3.87
N ALA A 159 3.18 6.23 3.09
CA ALA A 159 1.85 5.75 3.45
C ALA A 159 1.78 4.22 3.47
N ASP A 160 2.39 3.54 2.50
CA ASP A 160 2.49 2.08 2.44
C ASP A 160 3.22 1.53 3.67
N LEU A 161 4.31 2.17 4.10
CA LEU A 161 4.99 1.82 5.35
C LEU A 161 4.05 1.97 6.56
N ALA A 162 3.27 3.06 6.64
CA ALA A 162 2.31 3.26 7.72
C ALA A 162 1.24 2.17 7.76
N MET A 163 0.76 1.75 6.59
CA MET A 163 -0.19 0.65 6.45
C MET A 163 0.38 -0.66 6.99
N VAL A 164 1.64 -0.97 6.69
CA VAL A 164 2.32 -2.17 7.19
C VAL A 164 2.52 -2.11 8.71
N LEU A 165 2.90 -0.96 9.25
CA LEU A 165 3.15 -0.80 10.69
C LEU A 165 1.87 -0.82 11.52
N SER A 166 0.78 -0.32 10.96
CA SER A 166 -0.53 -0.32 11.60
C SER A 166 -1.29 -1.61 11.36
N ALA A 167 -0.73 -2.48 10.52
CA ALA A 167 -1.38 -3.71 10.22
C ALA A 167 -1.34 -4.63 11.45
N PRO A 168 -2.49 -5.18 11.82
CA PRO A 168 -2.60 -6.09 12.95
C PRO A 168 -1.84 -7.40 12.68
N GLU A 169 -1.08 -7.83 13.68
CA GLU A 169 -0.36 -9.11 13.64
C GLU A 169 -1.35 -10.29 13.52
N ALA A 170 -0.97 -11.33 12.75
CA ALA A 170 -1.80 -12.52 12.59
C ALA A 170 -2.17 -13.22 13.92
N ASP A 171 -1.37 -13.04 14.96
CA ASP A 171 -1.61 -13.59 16.30
C ASP A 171 -2.62 -12.78 17.12
N ALA A 172 -2.85 -11.51 16.77
CA ALA A 172 -3.90 -10.68 17.37
C ALA A 172 -5.31 -11.07 16.88
N VAL A 173 -5.40 -11.83 15.78
CA VAL A 173 -6.66 -12.31 15.23
C VAL A 173 -7.13 -13.56 15.98
N ARG A 174 -8.31 -13.49 16.58
CA ARG A 174 -8.96 -14.66 17.17
C ARG A 174 -9.65 -15.49 16.09
N TRP A 175 -9.23 -16.74 15.95
CA TRP A 175 -9.83 -17.69 15.00
C TRP A 175 -10.94 -18.50 15.65
N ARG A 176 -12.09 -18.62 15.00
CA ARG A 176 -13.20 -19.48 15.46
C ARG A 176 -14.07 -19.95 14.31
N ARG A 177 -14.91 -20.96 14.57
CA ARG A 177 -15.99 -21.34 13.65
C ARG A 177 -17.06 -20.22 13.59
N PRO A 178 -17.59 -19.90 12.41
CA PRO A 178 -18.73 -18.99 12.26
C PRO A 178 -20.04 -19.66 12.68
N GLU A 179 -20.96 -18.85 13.17
CA GLU A 179 -22.33 -19.21 13.51
C GLU A 179 -23.32 -18.52 12.55
N ALA A 180 -24.59 -18.96 12.56
CA ALA A 180 -25.62 -18.34 11.71
C ALA A 180 -25.79 -16.84 11.99
N ALA A 181 -25.54 -16.40 13.23
CA ALA A 181 -25.58 -14.99 13.62
C ALA A 181 -24.47 -14.15 12.96
N ASP A 182 -23.37 -14.76 12.52
CA ASP A 182 -22.25 -14.06 11.89
C ASP A 182 -22.51 -13.68 10.43
N LEU A 183 -23.59 -14.16 9.81
CA LEU A 183 -23.87 -13.93 8.39
C LEU A 183 -23.87 -12.45 8.01
N GLY A 184 -24.41 -11.58 8.87
CA GLY A 184 -24.39 -10.13 8.67
C GLY A 184 -22.96 -9.55 8.72
N ALA A 185 -22.16 -9.98 9.69
CA ALA A 185 -20.78 -9.53 9.84
C ALA A 185 -19.87 -10.04 8.71
N ILE A 186 -20.08 -11.28 8.26
CA ILE A 186 -19.40 -11.86 7.10
C ILE A 186 -19.77 -11.09 5.83
N ALA A 187 -21.05 -10.79 5.62
CA ALA A 187 -21.48 -9.98 4.47
C ALA A 187 -20.83 -8.59 4.49
N ALA A 188 -20.81 -7.92 5.66
CA ALA A 188 -20.14 -6.64 5.82
C ALA A 188 -18.63 -6.70 5.53
N MET A 189 -17.96 -7.80 5.91
CA MET A 189 -16.55 -8.02 5.55
C MET A 189 -16.35 -8.14 4.04
N HIS A 190 -17.26 -8.83 3.32
CA HIS A 190 -17.21 -8.88 1.86
C HIS A 190 -17.43 -7.49 1.25
N ASP A 191 -18.27 -6.65 1.83
CA ASP A 191 -18.49 -5.30 1.32
C ASP A 191 -17.27 -4.38 1.46
N ARG A 192 -16.45 -4.59 2.51
CA ARG A 192 -15.17 -3.87 2.69
C ARG A 192 -14.05 -4.38 1.78
N CYS A 193 -14.11 -5.63 1.32
CA CYS A 193 -13.12 -6.17 0.39
C CYS A 193 -13.19 -5.53 -0.99
N SER A 194 -12.04 -5.34 -1.63
CA SER A 194 -11.95 -4.85 -3.00
C SER A 194 -12.58 -5.82 -4.00
N ASP A 195 -12.99 -5.30 -5.16
CA ASP A 195 -13.48 -6.12 -6.27
C ASP A 195 -12.44 -7.15 -6.70
N SER A 196 -11.14 -6.79 -6.69
CA SER A 196 -10.06 -7.72 -7.03
C SER A 196 -9.97 -8.88 -6.04
N SER A 197 -10.03 -8.60 -4.73
CA SER A 197 -9.99 -9.63 -3.68
C SER A 197 -11.17 -10.60 -3.79
N ARG A 198 -12.38 -10.08 -4.04
CA ARG A 198 -13.58 -10.90 -4.24
C ARG A 198 -13.53 -11.69 -5.54
N TYR A 199 -13.06 -11.07 -6.61
CA TYR A 199 -12.88 -11.73 -7.90
C TYR A 199 -11.90 -12.91 -7.79
N ARG A 200 -10.80 -12.76 -7.06
CA ARG A 200 -9.83 -13.84 -6.80
C ARG A 200 -10.41 -14.96 -5.92
N ARG A 201 -11.30 -14.63 -4.97
CA ARG A 201 -11.98 -15.64 -4.12
C ARG A 201 -12.98 -16.49 -4.90
N TYR A 202 -13.68 -15.88 -5.87
CA TYR A 202 -14.85 -16.46 -6.52
C TYR A 202 -14.71 -16.67 -8.03
N ASN A 203 -13.52 -16.43 -8.58
CA ASN A 203 -13.14 -16.69 -9.98
C ASN A 203 -14.19 -16.19 -11.00
N SER A 204 -14.69 -14.95 -10.84
CA SER A 204 -15.70 -14.26 -11.67
C SER A 204 -17.20 -14.61 -11.46
N GLY A 205 -17.54 -15.68 -10.73
CA GLY A 205 -18.95 -16.11 -10.61
C GLY A 205 -19.80 -15.35 -9.57
N MET A 206 -19.17 -14.73 -8.56
CA MET A 206 -19.88 -14.13 -7.41
C MET A 206 -19.10 -12.95 -6.80
N ALA A 207 -19.18 -11.75 -7.37
CA ALA A 207 -18.54 -10.58 -6.76
C ALA A 207 -19.12 -10.25 -5.37
N ARG A 208 -20.40 -10.58 -5.13
CA ARG A 208 -21.07 -10.42 -3.82
C ARG A 208 -22.01 -11.61 -3.59
N PRO A 209 -21.64 -12.58 -2.72
CA PRO A 209 -22.50 -13.73 -2.45
C PRO A 209 -23.80 -13.29 -1.74
N SER A 210 -24.93 -13.85 -2.15
CA SER A 210 -26.21 -13.69 -1.45
C SER A 210 -26.16 -14.29 -0.04
N ALA A 211 -27.07 -13.87 0.84
CA ALA A 211 -27.19 -14.45 2.19
C ALA A 211 -27.33 -15.98 2.17
N ARG A 212 -28.03 -16.54 1.17
CA ARG A 212 -28.17 -17.99 0.98
C ARG A 212 -26.84 -18.66 0.62
N GLN A 213 -26.00 -18.01 -0.19
CA GLN A 213 -24.67 -18.53 -0.54
C GLN A 213 -23.71 -18.45 0.65
N LEU A 214 -23.71 -17.33 1.40
CA LEU A 214 -22.94 -17.23 2.65
C LEU A 214 -23.37 -18.30 3.67
N ALA A 215 -24.67 -18.54 3.82
CA ALA A 215 -25.19 -19.61 4.69
C ALA A 215 -24.73 -21.01 4.26
N LYS A 216 -24.54 -21.25 2.96
CA LYS A 216 -23.93 -22.51 2.48
C LYS A 216 -22.46 -22.60 2.85
N LEU A 217 -21.69 -21.51 2.68
CA LEU A 217 -20.26 -21.50 2.98
C LEU A 217 -19.99 -21.83 4.45
N ILE A 218 -20.80 -21.34 5.38
CA ILE A 218 -20.62 -21.58 6.82
C ILE A 218 -21.36 -22.82 7.33
N ASN A 219 -22.02 -23.60 6.46
CA ASN A 219 -22.79 -24.76 6.90
C ASN A 219 -21.83 -25.89 7.33
N PRO A 220 -21.83 -26.29 8.62
CA PRO A 220 -20.88 -27.29 9.12
C PRO A 220 -21.07 -28.69 8.54
N ARG A 221 -22.20 -28.95 7.86
CA ARG A 221 -22.42 -30.23 7.15
C ARG A 221 -21.75 -30.28 5.78
N LEU A 222 -21.43 -29.13 5.21
CA LEU A 222 -20.87 -29.03 3.85
C LEU A 222 -19.35 -28.85 3.86
N GLY A 223 -18.73 -28.68 5.04
CA GLY A 223 -17.32 -28.35 5.14
C GLY A 223 -16.92 -27.81 6.50
N VAL A 224 -15.67 -27.38 6.59
CA VAL A 224 -15.12 -26.64 7.72
C VAL A 224 -15.00 -25.16 7.34
N SER A 225 -15.42 -24.28 8.24
CA SER A 225 -15.25 -22.84 8.07
C SER A 225 -14.62 -22.20 9.28
N LEU A 226 -13.78 -21.20 9.04
CA LEU A 226 -13.16 -20.39 10.07
C LEU A 226 -13.28 -18.91 9.71
N VAL A 227 -13.54 -18.10 10.72
CA VAL A 227 -13.46 -16.64 10.63
C VAL A 227 -12.33 -16.13 11.52
N GLY A 228 -11.62 -15.13 11.01
CA GLY A 228 -10.67 -14.33 11.78
C GLY A 228 -11.37 -13.10 12.33
N VAL A 229 -11.35 -12.94 13.65
CA VAL A 229 -11.95 -11.81 14.36
C VAL A 229 -10.84 -10.91 14.89
N ALA A 230 -10.85 -9.66 14.46
CA ALA A 230 -9.95 -8.60 14.89
C ALA A 230 -10.16 -8.22 16.38
N PRO A 231 -9.20 -7.54 17.03
CA PRO A 231 -9.35 -7.08 18.41
C PRO A 231 -10.57 -6.18 18.68
N ASP A 232 -11.00 -5.43 17.67
CA ASP A 232 -12.20 -4.58 17.70
C ASP A 232 -13.52 -5.37 17.51
N GLY A 233 -13.44 -6.69 17.32
CA GLY A 233 -14.58 -7.59 17.14
C GLY A 233 -15.04 -7.77 15.69
N GLN A 234 -14.41 -7.10 14.71
CA GLN A 234 -14.79 -7.24 13.31
C GLN A 234 -14.29 -8.57 12.72
N ILE A 235 -15.10 -9.20 11.87
CA ILE A 235 -14.63 -10.32 11.02
C ILE A 235 -13.83 -9.72 9.87
N VAL A 236 -12.59 -10.17 9.71
CA VAL A 236 -11.60 -9.64 8.75
C VAL A 236 -11.01 -10.70 7.83
N ALA A 237 -11.28 -11.97 8.11
CA ALA A 237 -10.92 -13.09 7.27
C ALA A 237 -11.99 -14.19 7.32
N LEU A 238 -12.22 -14.86 6.19
CA LEU A 238 -13.06 -16.04 6.06
C LEU A 238 -12.29 -17.10 5.28
N GLY A 239 -12.25 -18.30 5.83
CA GLY A 239 -11.69 -19.47 5.15
C GLY A 239 -12.69 -20.62 5.18
N ASN A 240 -12.79 -21.31 4.06
CA ASN A 240 -13.66 -22.46 3.89
C ASN A 240 -12.85 -23.63 3.34
N LEU A 241 -13.18 -24.80 3.84
CA LEU A 241 -12.81 -26.08 3.27
C LEU A 241 -14.13 -26.80 2.96
N MET A 242 -14.52 -26.86 1.70
CA MET A 242 -15.79 -27.41 1.26
C MET A 242 -15.62 -28.86 0.83
N TRP A 243 -16.46 -29.77 1.32
CA TRP A 243 -16.42 -31.17 0.91
C TRP A 243 -16.97 -31.33 -0.50
N CYS A 244 -16.20 -31.96 -1.36
CA CYS A 244 -16.58 -32.28 -2.72
C CYS A 244 -17.16 -33.69 -2.79
N THR A 245 -18.00 -33.93 -3.79
CA THR A 245 -18.51 -35.27 -4.10
C THR A 245 -17.55 -36.10 -4.94
N ASP A 246 -16.47 -35.49 -5.43
CA ASP A 246 -15.42 -36.17 -6.18
C ASP A 246 -14.38 -36.75 -5.23
N GLU A 247 -14.23 -38.07 -5.24
CA GLU A 247 -13.27 -38.80 -4.40
C GLU A 247 -11.81 -38.43 -4.72
N ALA A 248 -11.51 -37.98 -5.95
CA ALA A 248 -10.17 -37.57 -6.34
C ALA A 248 -9.77 -36.20 -5.76
N THR A 249 -10.75 -35.37 -5.37
CA THR A 249 -10.52 -34.02 -4.86
C THR A 249 -11.46 -33.72 -3.69
N PRO A 250 -11.31 -34.43 -2.55
CA PRO A 250 -12.37 -34.54 -1.53
C PRO A 250 -12.70 -33.21 -0.83
N ALA A 251 -11.81 -32.21 -0.90
CA ALA A 251 -12.01 -30.93 -0.25
C ALA A 251 -11.44 -29.73 -1.03
N GLU A 252 -12.24 -28.69 -1.22
CA GLU A 252 -11.85 -27.43 -1.87
C GLU A 252 -11.57 -26.33 -0.83
N LEU A 253 -10.36 -25.78 -0.86
CA LEU A 253 -9.92 -24.65 -0.05
C LEU A 253 -10.25 -23.32 -0.72
N GLY A 254 -10.81 -22.40 0.06
CA GLY A 254 -11.02 -21.03 -0.38
C GLY A 254 -10.91 -20.01 0.73
N LEU A 255 -10.28 -18.87 0.42
CA LEU A 255 -9.88 -17.85 1.40
C LEU A 255 -10.24 -16.45 0.93
N LEU A 256 -10.78 -15.64 1.84
CA LEU A 256 -10.95 -14.21 1.67
C LEU A 256 -10.38 -13.51 2.90
N VAL A 257 -9.45 -12.58 2.69
CA VAL A 257 -8.88 -11.72 3.73
C VAL A 257 -9.11 -10.28 3.28
N GLU A 258 -9.63 -9.44 4.17
CA GLU A 258 -9.84 -8.02 3.92
C GLU A 258 -8.52 -7.35 3.52
N ASP A 259 -8.55 -6.46 2.51
CA ASP A 259 -7.35 -5.93 1.86
C ASP A 259 -6.35 -5.29 2.84
N ALA A 260 -6.84 -4.59 3.86
CA ALA A 260 -6.00 -3.98 4.89
C ALA A 260 -5.26 -5.00 5.79
N TRP A 261 -5.72 -6.25 5.81
CA TRP A 261 -5.19 -7.35 6.62
C TRP A 261 -4.37 -8.35 5.78
N GLN A 262 -4.25 -8.15 4.47
CA GLN A 262 -3.44 -8.99 3.59
C GLN A 262 -1.94 -8.72 3.77
N ALA A 263 -1.09 -9.68 3.40
CA ALA A 263 0.37 -9.64 3.57
C ALA A 263 0.90 -9.68 5.02
N HIS A 264 0.02 -9.86 6.02
CA HIS A 264 0.40 -10.02 7.44
C HIS A 264 0.36 -11.46 7.94
N GLY A 265 0.39 -12.44 7.02
CA GLY A 265 0.40 -13.86 7.37
C GLY A 265 -0.96 -14.48 7.70
N LEU A 266 -2.05 -13.69 7.73
CA LEU A 266 -3.41 -14.19 8.01
C LEU A 266 -3.85 -15.33 7.08
N GLY A 267 -3.58 -15.19 5.77
CA GLY A 267 -3.90 -16.24 4.80
C GLY A 267 -3.21 -17.57 5.16
N THR A 268 -1.91 -17.53 5.43
CA THR A 268 -1.13 -18.70 5.85
C THR A 268 -1.64 -19.27 7.18
N ALA A 269 -1.90 -18.41 8.16
CA ALA A 269 -2.41 -18.80 9.47
C ALA A 269 -3.79 -19.49 9.39
N LEU A 270 -4.67 -18.98 8.52
CA LEU A 270 -5.99 -19.53 8.25
C LEU A 270 -5.91 -20.86 7.49
N THR A 271 -5.07 -20.94 6.44
CA THR A 271 -4.86 -22.18 5.69
C THR A 271 -4.33 -23.29 6.58
N ARG A 272 -3.30 -23.04 7.39
CA ARG A 272 -2.76 -24.06 8.31
C ARG A 272 -3.83 -24.61 9.25
N ARG A 273 -4.70 -23.74 9.79
CA ARG A 273 -5.81 -24.16 10.66
C ARG A 273 -6.87 -24.98 9.92
N LEU A 274 -7.18 -24.63 8.68
CA LEU A 274 -8.11 -25.40 7.85
C LEU A 274 -7.53 -26.76 7.46
N LEU A 275 -6.24 -26.82 7.12
CA LEU A 275 -5.57 -28.08 6.80
C LEU A 275 -5.47 -29.00 8.03
N ALA A 276 -5.20 -28.46 9.22
CA ALA A 276 -5.26 -29.23 10.46
C ALA A 276 -6.67 -29.82 10.69
N ALA A 277 -7.72 -29.02 10.49
CA ALA A 277 -9.10 -29.51 10.60
C ALA A 277 -9.48 -30.53 9.51
N ALA A 278 -8.87 -30.45 8.33
CA ALA A 278 -9.01 -31.43 7.26
C ALA A 278 -8.39 -32.79 7.66
N ALA A 279 -7.17 -32.74 8.20
CA ALA A 279 -6.46 -33.92 8.68
C ALA A 279 -7.22 -34.61 9.82
N ASP A 280 -7.79 -33.84 10.76
CA ASP A 280 -8.67 -34.36 11.82
C ASP A 280 -9.95 -35.03 11.28
N SER A 281 -10.32 -34.73 10.03
CA SER A 281 -11.48 -35.31 9.33
C SER A 281 -11.10 -36.45 8.38
N GLU A 282 -9.88 -37.00 8.49
CA GLU A 282 -9.34 -38.08 7.64
C GLU A 282 -9.28 -37.70 6.15
N CYS A 283 -9.19 -36.40 5.85
CA CYS A 283 -9.02 -35.93 4.48
C CYS A 283 -7.54 -36.04 4.06
N GLU A 284 -7.26 -36.86 3.05
CA GLU A 284 -5.89 -37.07 2.56
C GLU A 284 -5.38 -35.92 1.69
N GLN A 285 -6.29 -35.21 1.00
CA GLN A 285 -5.92 -34.19 0.01
C GLN A 285 -6.86 -33.00 0.03
N VAL A 286 -6.29 -31.80 -0.06
CA VAL A 286 -7.03 -30.54 -0.18
C VAL A 286 -6.58 -29.84 -1.44
N HIS A 287 -7.52 -29.42 -2.29
CA HIS A 287 -7.20 -28.67 -3.50
C HIS A 287 -7.68 -27.23 -3.44
N ALA A 288 -7.05 -26.36 -4.22
CA ALA A 288 -7.49 -24.99 -4.45
C ALA A 288 -7.48 -24.71 -5.96
N VAL A 289 -8.58 -24.14 -6.46
CA VAL A 289 -8.68 -23.70 -7.86
C VAL A 289 -8.33 -22.21 -7.93
N VAL A 290 -7.15 -21.92 -8.49
CA VAL A 290 -6.49 -20.62 -8.41
C VAL A 290 -6.22 -20.09 -9.81
N ARG A 291 -6.51 -18.81 -10.05
CA ARG A 291 -6.10 -18.17 -11.31
C ARG A 291 -4.57 -18.05 -11.40
N PRO A 292 -3.97 -18.19 -12.60
CA PRO A 292 -2.52 -18.05 -12.77
C PRO A 292 -1.94 -16.70 -12.34
N ASP A 293 -2.74 -15.64 -12.38
CA ASP A 293 -2.38 -14.28 -11.97
C ASP A 293 -2.50 -14.02 -10.46
N ASN A 294 -3.04 -14.97 -9.69
CA ASN A 294 -3.17 -14.86 -8.23
C ASN A 294 -1.85 -15.25 -7.52
N GLN A 295 -0.80 -14.48 -7.79
CA GLN A 295 0.54 -14.66 -7.21
C GLN A 295 0.56 -14.71 -5.67
N PRO A 296 -0.27 -13.94 -4.93
CA PRO A 296 -0.35 -14.09 -3.47
C PRO A 296 -0.76 -15.50 -3.01
N MET A 297 -1.80 -16.09 -3.61
CA MET A 297 -2.27 -17.44 -3.25
C MET A 297 -1.23 -18.51 -3.64
N LEU A 298 -0.61 -18.38 -4.82
CA LEU A 298 0.41 -19.33 -5.27
C LEU A 298 1.64 -19.32 -4.33
N ARG A 299 2.07 -18.14 -3.87
CA ARG A 299 3.14 -18.02 -2.87
C ARG A 299 2.73 -18.57 -1.51
N LEU A 300 1.49 -18.32 -1.07
CA LEU A 300 0.96 -18.88 0.18
C LEU A 300 1.02 -20.41 0.16
N LEU A 301 0.48 -21.04 -0.89
CA LEU A 301 0.46 -22.50 -1.00
C LEU A 301 1.87 -23.08 -1.06
N ALA A 302 2.76 -22.49 -1.86
CA ALA A 302 4.17 -22.90 -1.92
C ALA A 302 4.90 -22.77 -0.57
N GLY A 303 4.54 -21.76 0.24
CA GLY A 303 5.10 -21.51 1.57
C GLY A 303 4.58 -22.42 2.68
N LEU A 304 3.65 -23.36 2.38
CA LEU A 304 3.17 -24.32 3.38
C LEU A 304 4.22 -25.37 3.75
N GLY A 305 5.18 -25.63 2.87
CA GLY A 305 6.19 -26.68 3.08
C GLY A 305 5.66 -28.11 2.98
N LEU A 306 4.47 -28.30 2.38
CA LEU A 306 3.84 -29.60 2.13
C LEU A 306 4.05 -30.04 0.68
N PRO A 307 3.94 -31.34 0.36
CA PRO A 307 3.92 -31.80 -1.03
C PRO A 307 2.75 -31.19 -1.80
N LEU A 308 3.04 -30.63 -2.99
CA LEU A 308 2.05 -29.97 -3.83
C LEU A 308 2.06 -30.56 -5.25
N HIS A 309 0.88 -30.86 -5.77
CA HIS A 309 0.66 -31.17 -7.18
C HIS A 309 -0.05 -30.00 -7.87
N ARG A 310 0.30 -29.75 -9.13
CA ARG A 310 -0.25 -28.65 -9.93
C ARG A 310 -0.76 -29.20 -11.25
N ALA A 311 -2.04 -28.96 -11.53
CA ALA A 311 -2.67 -29.30 -12.79
C ALA A 311 -3.26 -28.04 -13.43
N TRP A 312 -3.07 -27.89 -14.73
CA TRP A 312 -3.69 -26.83 -15.52
C TRP A 312 -4.94 -27.39 -16.19
N ASP A 313 -6.08 -26.73 -15.99
CA ASP A 313 -7.33 -27.07 -16.64
C ASP A 313 -8.17 -25.80 -16.90
N ASP A 314 -8.71 -25.67 -18.10
CA ASP A 314 -9.55 -24.55 -18.57
C ASP A 314 -9.10 -23.14 -18.11
N GLY A 315 -7.80 -22.84 -18.23
CA GLY A 315 -7.22 -21.55 -17.86
C GLY A 315 -7.07 -21.29 -16.36
N MET A 316 -7.38 -22.28 -15.53
CA MET A 316 -7.22 -22.27 -14.08
C MET A 316 -6.11 -23.24 -13.65
N LEU A 317 -5.51 -22.95 -12.49
CA LEU A 317 -4.55 -23.84 -11.85
C LEU A 317 -5.21 -24.54 -10.66
N THR A 318 -5.34 -25.85 -10.73
CA THR A 318 -5.69 -26.67 -9.57
C THR A 318 -4.40 -27.03 -8.84
N VAL A 319 -4.30 -26.59 -7.59
CA VAL A 319 -3.17 -26.91 -6.70
C VAL A 319 -3.68 -27.86 -5.63
N THR A 320 -3.17 -29.09 -5.61
CA THR A 320 -3.51 -30.11 -4.61
C THR A 320 -2.40 -30.19 -3.57
N VAL A 321 -2.77 -30.10 -2.30
CA VAL A 321 -1.92 -30.24 -1.12
C VAL A 321 -2.14 -31.64 -0.55
N ASP A 322 -1.06 -32.40 -0.42
CA ASP A 322 -1.09 -33.71 0.23
C ASP A 322 -0.98 -33.53 1.76
N LEU A 323 -1.88 -34.19 2.50
CA LEU A 323 -1.95 -34.12 3.96
C LEU A 323 -1.42 -35.39 4.65
N MET A 324 -1.00 -36.42 3.92
CA MET A 324 -0.49 -37.68 4.48
C MET A 324 0.70 -37.49 5.43
N ASP A 325 1.51 -36.45 5.20
CA ASP A 325 2.66 -36.11 6.06
C ASP A 325 2.31 -35.18 7.24
N LEU A 326 1.10 -34.60 7.25
CA LEU A 326 0.67 -33.66 8.29
C LEU A 326 0.32 -34.36 9.60
N ALA A 327 -0.08 -35.65 9.52
CA ALA A 327 -0.38 -36.50 10.68
C ALA A 327 0.87 -37.08 11.39
N ARG A 328 2.09 -36.76 10.91
CA ARG A 328 3.37 -37.28 11.44
C ARG A 328 4.26 -36.22 12.11
N LEU A 329 3.78 -34.98 12.24
CA LEU A 329 4.43 -33.88 12.96
C LEU A 329 3.75 -33.62 14.30
#